data_AF-A0A5F0K7L4-F1
#
_entry.id   AF-A0A5F0K7L4-F1
#
_cell.length_a   1.000
_cell.length_b   1.000
_cell.length_c   1.000
_cell.angle_alpha   90.00
_cell.angle_beta   90.00
_cell.angle_gamma   90.00
#
_symmetry.space_group_name_H-M   'P 1'
#
loop_
_entity.id
_entity.type
_entity.pdbx_description
1 polymer ?
#
loop_
_entity_poly.entity_id
_entity_poly.type
_entity_poly.pdbx_seq_one_letter_code
_entity_poly.pdbx_strand_id
1 'polypeptide(L)' 'MSIIRAGLCLLLLPLATMAKDHPTAECSWLHERIEILETAIRQGDELGTREELAKRKAEFKKKACGQYDY' A
#
# COMPACT_ATOMS: atom_id res chain seq x y z
N MET A 1 -35.87 1.86 -26.68
CA MET A 1 -34.67 1.11 -26.29
C MET A 1 -33.83 1.94 -25.32
N SER A 2 -33.81 1.54 -24.04
CA SER A 2 -32.63 1.54 -23.16
C SER A 2 -31.84 2.85 -22.89
N ILE A 3 -32.49 3.93 -22.43
CA ILE A 3 -31.75 5.05 -21.78
C ILE A 3 -31.30 4.66 -20.37
N ILE A 4 -32.02 3.73 -19.71
CA ILE A 4 -31.74 3.26 -18.35
C ILE A 4 -30.41 2.46 -18.28
N ARG A 5 -29.93 1.94 -19.40
CA ARG A 5 -28.71 1.11 -19.46
C ARG A 5 -27.41 1.93 -19.51
N ALA A 6 -27.49 3.19 -19.93
CA ALA A 6 -26.33 4.10 -19.99
C ALA A 6 -25.99 4.74 -18.63
N GLY A 7 -27.00 5.00 -17.80
CA GLY A 7 -26.81 5.60 -16.47
C GLY A 7 -26.12 4.67 -15.46
N LEU A 8 -26.33 3.35 -15.56
CA LEU A 8 -25.74 2.38 -14.64
C LEU A 8 -24.24 2.12 -14.92
N CYS A 9 -23.80 2.20 -16.18
CA CYS A 9 -22.38 2.09 -16.53
C CYS A 9 -21.56 3.32 -16.09
N LEU A 10 -22.15 4.51 -16.03
CA LEU A 10 -21.46 5.75 -15.63
C LEU A 10 -21.24 5.83 -14.10
N LEU A 11 -22.07 5.17 -13.30
CA LEU A 11 -21.93 5.13 -11.83
C LEU A 11 -20.88 4.11 -11.34
N LEU A 12 -20.44 3.17 -12.18
CA LEU A 12 -19.41 2.17 -11.82
C LEU A 12 -17.99 2.59 -12.23
N LEU A 13 -17.85 3.58 -13.12
CA LEU A 13 -16.57 4.15 -13.53
C LEU A 13 -15.75 4.80 -12.39
N PRO A 14 -16.34 5.46 -11.37
CA PRO A 14 -15.55 6.04 -10.29
C PRO A 14 -14.93 4.97 -9.39
N LEU A 15 -15.59 3.82 -9.20
CA LEU A 15 -15.08 2.78 -8.30
C LEU A 15 -13.84 2.07 -8.87
N ALA A 16 -13.76 1.89 -10.19
CA ALA A 16 -12.60 1.28 -10.84
C ALA A 16 -11.40 2.24 -10.93
N THR A 17 -11.62 3.55 -10.84
CA THR A 17 -10.54 4.56 -10.86
C THR A 17 -9.99 4.85 -9.46
N MET A 18 -10.77 4.67 -8.39
CA MET A 18 -10.26 4.80 -7.02
C MET A 18 -9.24 3.72 -6.65
N ALA A 19 -9.37 2.49 -7.18
CA ALA A 19 -8.44 1.40 -6.85
C ALA A 19 -7.01 1.58 -7.39
N LYS A 20 -6.75 2.58 -8.26
CA LYS A 20 -5.49 2.65 -9.01
C LYS A 20 -4.41 3.54 -8.40
N ASP A 21 -4.78 4.51 -7.56
CA ASP A 21 -3.84 5.49 -7.02
C ASP A 21 -4.25 5.94 -5.61
N HIS A 22 -4.31 5.00 -4.66
CA HIS A 22 -4.38 5.34 -3.24
C HIS A 22 -2.99 5.18 -2.62
N PRO A 23 -2.11 6.21 -2.70
CA PRO A 23 -0.83 6.19 -2.01
C PRO A 23 -1.01 5.95 -0.50
N THR A 24 -2.17 6.25 0.07
CA THR A 24 -2.50 5.98 1.47
C THR A 24 -2.55 4.50 1.82
N ALA A 25 -3.17 3.64 1.00
CA ALA A 25 -3.28 2.21 1.30
C ALA A 25 -1.96 1.46 1.09
N GLU A 26 -1.18 1.84 0.07
CA GLU A 26 0.15 1.28 -0.14
C GLU A 26 1.13 1.76 0.93
N CYS A 27 1.09 3.04 1.30
CA CYS A 27 1.95 3.57 2.37
C CYS A 27 1.58 3.00 3.74
N SER A 28 0.29 2.82 4.05
CA SER A 28 -0.14 2.19 5.30
C SER A 28 0.35 0.74 5.37
N TRP A 29 0.18 -0.02 4.28
CA TRP A 29 0.68 -1.39 4.19
C TRP A 29 2.19 -1.47 4.33
N LEU A 30 2.94 -0.57 3.67
CA LEU A 30 4.40 -0.53 3.81
C LEU A 30 4.82 -0.18 5.24
N HIS A 31 4.16 0.78 5.88
CA HIS A 31 4.45 1.15 7.26
C HIS A 31 4.26 -0.04 8.20
N GLU A 32 3.07 -0.67 8.18
CA GLU A 32 2.77 -1.86 9.00
C GLU A 32 3.75 -3.01 8.74
N ARG A 33 4.10 -3.25 7.46
CA ARG A 33 5.04 -4.31 7.10
C ARG A 33 6.43 -4.04 7.67
N ILE A 34 6.91 -2.80 7.64
CA ILE A 34 8.23 -2.44 8.21
C ILE A 34 8.20 -2.61 9.73
N GLU A 35 7.12 -2.22 10.43
CA GLU A 35 7.00 -2.42 11.90
C GLU A 35 7.02 -3.91 12.30
N ILE A 36 6.34 -4.77 11.53
CA ILE A 36 6.35 -6.22 11.76
C ILE A 36 7.77 -6.79 11.59
N LEU A 37 8.48 -6.38 10.54
CA LEU A 37 9.84 -6.85 10.26
C LEU A 37 10.83 -6.39 11.34
N GLU A 38 10.73 -5.15 11.81
CA GLU A 38 11.54 -4.65 12.93
C GLU A 38 11.24 -5.39 14.23
N THR A 39 9.98 -5.74 14.46
CA THR A 39 9.57 -6.54 15.61
C THR A 39 10.12 -7.97 15.54
N ALA A 40 10.06 -8.61 14.36
CA ALA A 40 10.64 -9.94 14.13
C ALA A 40 12.16 -9.95 14.38
N ILE A 41 12.89 -8.93 13.89
CA ILE A 41 14.33 -8.77 14.16
C ILE A 41 14.59 -8.60 15.66
N ARG A 42 13.82 -7.78 16.37
CA ARG A 42 13.94 -7.63 17.84
C ARG A 42 13.69 -8.95 18.59
N GLN A 43 12.89 -9.85 18.02
CA GLN A 43 12.61 -11.18 18.58
C GLN A 43 13.65 -12.25 18.16
N GLY A 44 14.65 -11.88 17.35
CA GLY A 44 15.72 -12.77 16.91
C GLY A 44 15.48 -13.46 15.57
N ASP A 45 14.37 -13.17 14.88
CA ASP A 45 14.10 -13.66 13.52
C ASP A 45 14.73 -12.72 12.48
N GLU A 46 16.04 -12.89 12.25
CA GLU A 46 16.82 -11.98 11.42
C GLU A 46 17.07 -12.46 9.99
N LEU A 47 17.10 -13.79 9.77
CA LEU A 47 17.53 -14.38 8.50
C LEU A 47 16.46 -14.17 7.43
N GLY A 48 16.77 -13.41 6.39
CA GLY A 48 15.81 -13.00 5.36
C GLY A 48 14.95 -11.78 5.77
N THR A 49 14.64 -11.64 7.06
CA THR A 49 13.88 -10.50 7.61
C THR A 49 14.61 -9.16 7.42
N ARG A 50 15.94 -9.12 7.61
CA ARG A 50 16.74 -7.89 7.40
C ARG A 50 16.79 -7.46 5.94
N GLU A 51 16.89 -8.41 5.02
CA GLU A 51 16.88 -8.12 3.58
C GLU A 51 15.51 -7.59 3.15
N GLU A 52 14.43 -8.23 3.62
CA GLU A 52 13.08 -7.76 3.35
C GLU A 52 12.86 -6.36 3.94
N LEU A 53 13.32 -6.11 5.17
CA LEU A 53 13.23 -4.80 5.82
C LEU A 53 13.89 -3.70 4.97
N ALA A 54 15.12 -3.94 4.51
CA ALA A 54 15.85 -2.99 3.68
C ALA A 54 15.09 -2.70 2.37
N LYS A 55 14.53 -3.74 1.74
CA LYS A 55 13.74 -3.60 0.51
C LYS A 55 12.47 -2.76 0.74
N ARG A 56 11.73 -3.01 1.82
CA ARG A 56 10.49 -2.25 2.12
C ARG A 56 10.79 -0.81 2.51
N LYS A 57 11.85 -0.53 3.27
CA LYS A 57 12.26 0.86 3.56
C LYS A 57 12.64 1.64 2.29
N ALA A 58 13.33 1.01 1.35
CA ALA A 58 13.64 1.63 0.05
C ALA A 58 12.36 1.93 -0.76
N GLU A 59 11.41 1.02 -0.76
CA GLU A 59 10.11 1.18 -1.42
C GLU A 59 9.28 2.31 -0.79
N PHE A 60 9.23 2.35 0.55
CA PHE A 60 8.55 3.39 1.31
C PHE A 60 9.12 4.78 1.01
N LYS A 61 10.45 4.93 0.97
CA LYS A 61 11.12 6.19 0.57
C LYS A 61 10.81 6.56 -0.88
N LYS A 62 10.84 5.59 -1.80
CA LYS A 62 10.57 5.81 -3.23
C LYS A 62 9.13 6.30 -3.46
N LYS A 63 8.17 5.80 -2.68
CA LYS A 63 6.76 6.21 -2.74
C LYS A 63 6.46 7.50 -1.98
N ALA A 64 7.47 8.14 -1.37
CA ALA A 64 7.35 9.40 -0.64
C ALA A 64 6.19 9.39 0.40
N CYS A 65 6.14 8.31 1.19
CA CYS A 65 5.12 8.08 2.21
C CYS A 65 5.25 9.02 3.44
N GLY A 66 5.33 10.33 3.24
CA GLY A 66 5.61 11.33 4.27
C GLY A 66 4.50 11.57 5.30
N GLN A 67 3.43 10.77 5.27
CA GLN A 67 2.37 10.77 6.29
C GLN A 67 2.71 9.87 7.50
N TYR A 68 3.72 9.00 7.36
CA TYR A 68 4.25 8.17 8.43
C TYR A 68 5.73 8.50 8.62
N ASP A 69 6.19 8.55 9.87
CA ASP A 69 7.61 8.77 10.19
C ASP A 69 8.38 7.44 10.13
N TYR A 70 9.48 7.41 9.36
CA TYR A 70 10.40 6.27 9.26
C TYR A 70 11.85 6.70 9.00
#